data_AF-A0A091CFR8-F1
#
_entry.id   AF-A0A091CFR8-F1
#
_cell.length_a   1.000
_cell.length_b   1.000
_cell.length_c   1.000
_cell.angle_alpha   90.00
_cell.angle_beta   90.00
_cell.angle_gamma   90.00
#
_symmetry.space_group_name_H-M   'P 1'
#
loop_
_entity.id
_entity.type
_entity.pdbx_description
1 polymer ?
#
loop_
_entity_poly.entity_id
_entity_poly.type
_entity_poly.pdbx_seq_one_letter_code
_entity_poly.pdbx_strand_id
1 'polypeptide(L)'
;MSAFVIFLLILLGFIIGGLFTSWEFKDDDDTTVRSWEKWNEDGYREEYYEQLDENTRLLRRNVELRNQISEYREAEFKNMRKLKNGEYLLSRDETCRLMSDNVNHPNHYTQGDIETIDYIKDKLTDEEFRGFVKGNVLKYISRERLKNGDEDLEKARWYLNKLIEVLEK
;
A
#
# COMPACT_ATOMS: atom_id res chain seq x y z
N MET A 1 -50.78 -28.36 24.53
CA MET A 1 -49.41 -28.73 24.96
C MET A 1 -49.10 -27.99 26.24
N SER A 2 -48.74 -28.69 27.32
CA SER A 2 -48.47 -28.03 28.61
C SER A 2 -47.13 -27.28 28.57
N ALA A 3 -47.00 -26.22 29.37
CA ALA A 3 -45.77 -25.43 29.46
C ALA A 3 -44.52 -26.28 29.77
N PHE A 4 -44.71 -27.42 30.44
CA PHE A 4 -43.67 -28.39 30.74
C PHE A 4 -43.07 -29.04 29.48
N VAL A 5 -43.88 -29.31 28.46
CA VAL A 5 -43.42 -29.93 27.20
C VAL A 5 -42.56 -28.95 26.39
N ILE A 6 -42.93 -27.67 26.38
CA ILE A 6 -42.16 -26.62 25.69
C ILE A 6 -40.79 -26.44 26.36
N PHE A 7 -40.75 -26.46 27.70
CA PHE A 7 -39.50 -26.35 28.44
C PHE A 7 -38.54 -27.52 28.19
N LEU A 8 -39.08 -28.73 28.09
CA LEU A 8 -38.31 -29.94 27.73
C LEU A 8 -37.71 -29.88 26.32
N LEU A 9 -38.46 -29.35 25.34
CA LEU A 9 -37.98 -29.20 23.97
C LEU A 9 -36.86 -28.15 23.85
N ILE A 10 -36.96 -27.06 24.61
CA ILE A 10 -35.91 -26.03 24.67
C ILE A 10 -34.63 -26.62 25.28
N LEU A 11 -34.73 -27.36 26.40
CA LEU A 11 -33.59 -28.01 27.04
C LEU A 11 -32.91 -29.06 26.14
N LEU A 12 -33.68 -29.86 25.42
CA LEU A 12 -33.14 -30.82 24.44
C LEU A 12 -32.39 -30.13 23.30
N GLY A 13 -32.89 -28.98 22.82
CA GLY A 13 -32.22 -28.17 21.80
C GLY A 13 -30.85 -27.66 22.25
N PHE A 14 -30.70 -27.22 23.50
CA PHE A 14 -29.42 -26.77 24.05
C PHE A 14 -28.41 -27.91 24.22
N ILE A 15 -28.86 -29.11 24.61
CA ILE A 15 -27.98 -30.28 24.77
C ILE A 15 -27.47 -30.77 23.41
N ILE A 16 -28.36 -30.85 22.42
CA ILE A 16 -28.00 -31.29 21.05
C ILE A 16 -27.09 -30.25 20.37
N GLY A 17 -27.40 -28.95 20.53
CA GLY A 17 -26.56 -27.86 20.01
C GLY A 17 -25.17 -27.83 20.64
N GLY A 18 -25.06 -28.04 21.96
CA GLY A 18 -23.77 -28.09 22.66
C GLY A 18 -22.91 -29.30 22.26
N LEU A 19 -23.53 -30.46 22.02
CA LEU A 19 -22.84 -31.65 21.50
C LEU A 19 -22.38 -31.46 20.05
N PHE A 20 -23.16 -30.76 19.22
CA PHE A 20 -22.79 -30.45 17.83
C PHE A 20 -21.61 -29.49 17.74
N THR A 21 -21.61 -28.41 18.54
CA THR A 21 -20.46 -27.48 18.61
C THR A 21 -19.21 -28.11 19.21
N SER A 22 -19.36 -29.09 20.11
CA SER A 22 -18.23 -29.82 20.69
C SER A 22 -17.64 -30.86 19.74
N TRP A 23 -18.40 -31.33 18.75
CA TRP A 23 -17.95 -32.30 17.75
C TRP A 23 -17.29 -31.60 16.55
N GLU A 24 -17.82 -30.44 16.12
CA GLU A 24 -17.24 -29.61 15.05
C GLU A 24 -15.85 -29.04 15.41
N PHE A 25 -15.49 -28.97 16.69
CA PHE A 25 -14.23 -28.38 17.16
C PHE A 25 -13.13 -29.43 17.47
N LYS A 26 -13.34 -30.72 17.17
CA LYS A 26 -12.48 -31.81 17.67
C LYS A 26 -11.66 -32.57 16.62
N ASP A 27 -11.37 -31.98 15.45
CA ASP A 27 -10.57 -32.65 14.41
C ASP A 27 -9.53 -31.75 13.69
N ASP A 28 -8.81 -30.87 14.40
CA ASP A 28 -7.73 -30.06 13.78
C ASP A 28 -6.45 -29.93 14.63
N ASP A 29 -6.03 -30.98 15.36
CA ASP A 29 -4.80 -30.98 16.17
C ASP A 29 -3.79 -32.12 15.87
N ASP A 30 -3.23 -32.20 14.65
CA ASP A 30 -1.89 -32.83 14.47
C ASP A 30 -1.08 -32.36 13.23
N THR A 31 -1.63 -31.60 12.28
CA THR A 31 -0.88 -31.27 11.04
C THR A 31 -0.22 -29.88 11.03
N THR A 32 -0.68 -28.94 11.85
CA THR A 32 -0.12 -27.57 11.88
C THR A 32 1.08 -27.43 12.80
N VAL A 33 1.16 -28.21 13.90
CA VAL A 33 2.28 -28.12 14.85
C VAL A 33 3.54 -28.80 14.30
N ARG A 34 3.40 -29.90 13.53
CA ARG A 34 4.53 -30.55 12.82
C ARG A 34 5.13 -29.72 11.69
N SER A 35 4.42 -28.67 11.24
CA SER A 35 4.91 -27.76 10.22
C SER A 35 5.92 -26.74 10.76
N TRP A 36 5.94 -26.38 12.04
CA TRP A 36 6.82 -25.30 12.51
C TRP A 36 8.23 -25.77 12.88
N GLU A 37 8.38 -27.02 13.35
CA GLU A 37 9.69 -27.60 13.70
C GLU A 37 10.49 -27.97 12.44
N LYS A 38 9.82 -28.39 11.36
CA LYS A 38 10.47 -28.73 10.08
C LYS A 38 11.10 -27.52 9.37
N TRP A 39 10.63 -26.29 9.63
CA TRP A 39 11.23 -25.07 9.06
C TRP A 39 12.57 -24.67 9.71
N ASN A 40 12.96 -25.34 10.80
CA ASN A 40 14.21 -25.03 11.50
C ASN A 40 15.36 -25.99 11.12
N GLU A 41 15.11 -27.07 10.36
CA GLU A 41 16.15 -28.02 9.94
C GLU A 41 16.93 -27.55 8.70
N ASP A 42 16.33 -26.70 7.85
CA ASP A 42 16.86 -26.41 6.51
C ASP A 42 17.70 -25.11 6.44
N GLY A 43 17.95 -24.44 7.58
CA GLY A 43 18.73 -23.18 7.63
C GLY A 43 18.05 -21.95 7.02
N TYR A 44 16.92 -22.11 6.34
CA TYR A 44 16.13 -21.06 5.68
C TYR A 44 15.78 -19.88 6.60
N ARG A 45 15.54 -20.15 7.89
CA ARG A 45 15.21 -19.12 8.88
C ARG A 45 16.41 -18.19 9.13
N GLU A 46 17.62 -18.74 9.25
CA GLU A 46 18.83 -17.95 9.47
C GLU A 46 19.13 -17.10 8.23
N GLU A 47 19.05 -17.68 7.03
CA GLU A 47 19.23 -16.96 5.77
C GLU A 47 18.21 -15.80 5.63
N TYR A 48 16.94 -16.04 5.98
CA TYR A 48 15.90 -14.99 5.94
C TYR A 48 16.19 -13.85 6.93
N TYR A 49 16.64 -14.15 8.15
CA TYR A 49 17.00 -13.11 9.12
C TYR A 49 18.28 -12.37 8.71
N GLU A 50 19.26 -13.05 8.10
CA GLU A 50 20.47 -12.42 7.56
C GLU A 50 20.16 -11.48 6.39
N GLN A 51 19.33 -11.92 5.43
CA GLN A 51 18.86 -11.08 4.31
C GLN A 51 18.05 -9.88 4.82
N LEU A 52 17.22 -10.07 5.85
CA LEU A 52 16.46 -8.98 6.46
C LEU A 52 17.38 -7.96 7.16
N ASP A 53 18.42 -8.43 7.85
CA ASP A 53 19.41 -7.57 8.50
C ASP A 53 20.28 -6.84 7.47
N GLU A 54 20.68 -7.50 6.39
CA GLU A 54 21.42 -6.89 5.27
C GLU A 54 20.61 -5.78 4.59
N ASN A 55 19.34 -6.05 4.26
CA ASN A 55 18.45 -5.04 3.69
C ASN A 55 18.25 -3.85 4.65
N THR A 56 18.15 -4.12 5.96
CA THR A 56 18.06 -3.07 6.98
C THR A 56 19.34 -2.22 7.06
N ARG A 57 20.52 -2.83 6.91
CA ARG A 57 21.81 -2.13 6.84
C ARG A 57 21.92 -1.27 5.58
N LEU A 58 21.52 -1.80 4.43
CA LEU A 58 21.53 -1.08 3.15
C LEU A 58 20.60 0.13 3.17
N LEU A 59 19.41 0.00 3.75
CA LEU A 59 18.48 1.12 3.92
C LEU A 59 19.08 2.23 4.77
N ARG A 60 19.73 1.91 5.89
CA ARG A 60 20.43 2.93 6.71
C ARG A 60 21.56 3.60 5.93
N ARG A 61 22.34 2.83 5.17
CA ARG A 61 23.41 3.38 4.32
C ARG A 61 22.87 4.31 3.24
N ASN A 62 21.73 3.97 2.63
CA ASN A 62 21.07 4.83 1.64
C ASN A 62 20.56 6.14 2.25
N VAL A 63 20.03 6.11 3.47
CA VAL A 63 19.64 7.33 4.20
C VAL A 63 20.86 8.19 4.51
N GLU A 64 21.94 7.58 5.00
CA GLU A 64 23.19 8.28 5.31
C GLU A 64 23.82 8.92 4.07
N LEU A 65 23.90 8.18 2.96
CA LEU A 65 24.39 8.71 1.68
C LEU A 65 23.53 9.86 1.17
N ARG A 66 22.20 9.80 1.34
CA ARG A 66 21.31 10.92 0.99
C ARG A 66 21.61 12.16 1.82
N ASN A 67 21.82 12.01 3.12
CA ASN A 67 22.17 13.13 4.01
C ASN A 67 23.53 13.72 3.61
N GLN A 68 24.55 12.89 3.39
CA GLN A 68 25.85 13.34 2.91
C GLN A 68 25.75 14.08 1.57
N ILE A 69 24.99 13.55 0.61
CA ILE A 69 24.75 14.22 -0.68
C ILE A 69 24.06 15.58 -0.46
N SER A 70 23.10 15.67 0.46
CA SER A 70 22.44 16.93 0.82
C SER A 70 23.44 17.94 1.37
N GLU A 71 24.31 17.52 2.29
CA GLU A 71 25.34 18.39 2.88
C GLU A 71 26.38 18.84 1.84
N TYR A 72 26.84 17.94 0.96
CA TYR A 72 27.72 18.29 -0.16
C TYR A 72 27.05 19.31 -1.09
N ARG A 73 25.76 19.14 -1.41
CA ARG A 73 24.99 20.09 -2.23
C ARG A 73 24.83 21.44 -1.54
N GLU A 74 24.57 21.47 -0.24
CA GLU A 74 24.47 22.73 0.51
C GLU A 74 25.81 23.46 0.57
N ALA A 75 26.92 22.72 0.77
CA ALA A 75 28.26 23.28 0.76
C ALA A 75 28.61 23.82 -0.64
N GLU A 76 28.28 23.07 -1.70
CA GLU A 76 28.41 23.50 -3.08
C GLU A 76 27.56 24.75 -3.36
N PHE A 77 26.32 24.81 -2.88
CA PHE A 77 25.45 25.97 -3.05
C PHE A 77 25.96 27.21 -2.31
N LYS A 78 26.50 27.04 -1.09
CA LYS A 78 27.15 28.12 -0.34
C LYS A 78 28.42 28.61 -1.03
N ASN A 79 29.23 27.70 -1.58
CA ASN A 79 30.41 28.04 -2.38
C ASN A 79 30.02 28.74 -3.68
N MET A 80 28.95 28.30 -4.34
CA MET A 80 28.38 28.93 -5.53
C MET A 80 27.81 30.32 -5.23
N ARG A 81 27.16 30.54 -4.07
CA ARG A 81 26.74 31.90 -3.63
C ARG A 81 27.93 32.80 -3.32
N LYS A 82 28.98 32.27 -2.68
CA LYS A 82 30.23 33.01 -2.46
C LYS A 82 30.89 33.41 -3.79
N LEU A 83 30.87 32.54 -4.80
CA LEU A 83 31.31 32.82 -6.16
C LEU A 83 30.40 33.83 -6.89
N LYS A 84 29.07 33.77 -6.72
CA LYS A 84 28.14 34.77 -7.28
C LYS A 84 28.38 36.20 -6.75
N ASN A 85 28.91 36.32 -5.53
CA ASN A 85 29.29 37.61 -4.95
C ASN A 85 30.66 38.11 -5.45
N GLY A 86 31.39 37.29 -6.22
CA GLY A 86 32.65 37.59 -6.90
C GLY A 86 32.56 37.18 -8.36
N GLU A 87 31.77 37.92 -9.14
CA GLU A 87 31.87 38.07 -10.60
C GLU A 87 32.08 36.79 -11.44
N TYR A 88 31.01 36.00 -11.64
CA TYR A 88 30.81 35.31 -12.93
C TYR A 88 29.31 35.18 -13.21
N LEU A 89 28.85 35.94 -14.21
CA LEU A 89 27.46 35.99 -14.64
C LEU A 89 27.15 34.77 -15.52
N LEU A 90 26.72 33.64 -14.92
CA LEU A 90 26.02 32.63 -15.71
C LEU A 90 24.75 33.27 -16.28
N SER A 91 24.49 33.01 -17.56
CA SER A 91 23.34 33.60 -18.24
C SER A 91 22.05 33.21 -17.53
N ARG A 92 21.05 34.10 -17.57
CA ARG A 92 19.74 33.85 -16.94
C ARG A 92 19.10 32.56 -17.44
N ASP A 93 19.40 32.16 -18.68
CA ASP A 93 18.95 30.92 -19.30
C ASP A 93 19.55 29.66 -18.66
N GLU A 94 20.84 29.68 -18.27
CA GLU A 94 21.49 28.55 -17.61
C GLU A 94 21.00 28.37 -16.16
N THR A 95 20.68 29.47 -15.47
CA THR A 95 20.12 29.41 -14.12
C THR A 95 18.68 28.87 -14.12
N CYS A 96 17.88 29.21 -15.14
CA CYS A 96 16.53 28.67 -15.31
C CYS A 96 16.52 27.16 -15.62
N ARG A 97 17.51 26.62 -16.34
CA ARG A 97 17.60 25.17 -16.57
C ARG A 97 17.87 24.36 -15.31
N LEU A 98 18.70 24.86 -14.40
CA LEU A 98 19.00 24.19 -13.12
C LEU A 98 17.83 24.26 -12.11
N MET A 99 16.93 25.22 -12.26
CA MET A 99 15.75 25.39 -11.41
C MET A 99 14.51 24.61 -11.88
N SER A 100 14.61 23.88 -13.01
CA SER A 100 13.50 23.11 -13.60
C SER A 100 13.81 21.61 -13.61
N ASP A 101 14.06 21.03 -12.43
CA ASP A 101 14.04 19.58 -12.28
C ASP A 101 12.58 19.10 -12.24
N ASN A 102 11.97 18.96 -13.41
CA ASN A 102 10.59 18.49 -13.54
C ASN A 102 10.39 17.02 -13.13
N VAL A 103 11.48 16.29 -12.83
CA VAL A 103 11.41 14.87 -12.45
C VAL A 103 11.35 14.73 -10.93
N ASN A 104 12.17 15.50 -10.20
CA ASN A 104 12.13 15.47 -8.73
C ASN A 104 11.21 16.56 -8.13
N HIS A 105 10.93 17.63 -8.89
CA HIS A 105 10.05 18.74 -8.49
C HIS A 105 9.22 19.27 -9.70
N PRO A 106 8.24 18.49 -10.21
CA PRO A 106 7.41 18.91 -11.34
C PRO A 106 6.62 20.19 -11.06
N ASN A 107 6.75 21.18 -11.95
CA ASN A 107 5.97 22.44 -11.92
C ASN A 107 4.56 22.31 -12.53
N HIS A 108 4.10 21.11 -12.88
CA HIS A 108 2.87 20.90 -13.64
C HIS A 108 1.79 20.13 -12.86
N TYR A 109 0.90 20.88 -12.21
CA TYR A 109 -0.53 20.52 -12.05
C TYR A 109 -1.46 21.73 -12.30
N THR A 110 -0.93 22.76 -12.95
CA THR A 110 -1.67 23.97 -13.26
C THR A 110 -2.21 23.87 -14.67
N GLN A 111 -3.53 23.69 -14.76
CA GLN A 111 -4.41 23.90 -15.91
C GLN A 111 -4.69 22.67 -16.82
N GLY A 112 -5.95 22.23 -16.78
CA GLY A 112 -6.57 21.34 -17.75
C GLY A 112 -7.97 20.89 -17.30
N ASP A 113 -8.92 20.81 -18.24
CA ASP A 113 -10.30 20.32 -18.04
C ASP A 113 -10.41 18.77 -18.01
N ILE A 114 -9.28 18.07 -17.93
CA ILE A 114 -9.20 16.61 -18.08
C ILE A 114 -9.13 15.98 -16.68
N GLU A 115 -9.99 15.00 -16.40
CA GLU A 115 -9.94 14.26 -15.14
C GLU A 115 -8.64 13.45 -15.04
N THR A 116 -8.03 13.42 -13.85
CA THR A 116 -6.78 12.68 -13.62
C THR A 116 -6.89 11.20 -13.98
N ILE A 117 -8.06 10.59 -13.79
CA ILE A 117 -8.29 9.19 -14.14
C ILE A 117 -8.21 8.94 -15.65
N ASP A 118 -8.65 9.89 -16.46
CA ASP A 118 -8.60 9.79 -17.93
C ASP A 118 -7.17 9.94 -18.43
N TYR A 119 -6.41 10.85 -17.81
CA TYR A 119 -4.97 10.94 -18.07
C TYR A 119 -4.24 9.65 -17.69
N ILE A 120 -4.53 9.06 -16.52
CA ILE A 120 -3.92 7.79 -16.09
C ILE A 120 -4.29 6.67 -17.07
N LYS A 121 -5.55 6.61 -17.52
CA LYS A 121 -5.98 5.63 -18.52
C LYS A 121 -5.20 5.74 -19.82
N ASP A 122 -4.95 6.96 -20.30
CA ASP A 122 -4.17 7.20 -21.52
C ASP A 122 -2.69 6.79 -21.40
N LYS A 123 -2.16 6.69 -20.17
CA LYS A 123 -0.76 6.32 -19.91
C LYS A 123 -0.53 4.85 -19.56
N LEU A 124 -1.58 4.08 -19.32
CA LEU A 124 -1.49 2.69 -18.92
C LEU A 124 -2.07 1.77 -20.00
N THR A 125 -1.59 0.54 -20.06
CA THR A 125 -2.30 -0.51 -20.81
C THR A 125 -3.64 -0.82 -20.15
N ASP A 126 -4.57 -1.43 -20.90
CA ASP A 126 -5.89 -1.78 -20.36
C ASP A 126 -5.81 -2.69 -19.13
N GLU A 127 -4.82 -3.59 -19.09
CA GLU A 127 -4.59 -4.48 -17.96
C GLU A 127 -4.03 -3.74 -16.74
N GLU A 128 -3.06 -2.85 -16.94
CA GLU A 128 -2.52 -2.00 -15.87
C GLU A 128 -3.57 -1.05 -15.31
N PHE A 129 -4.38 -0.43 -16.17
CA PHE A 129 -5.48 0.43 -15.76
C PHE A 129 -6.53 -0.36 -14.96
N ARG A 130 -6.89 -1.56 -15.42
CA ARG A 130 -7.76 -2.48 -14.68
C ARG A 130 -7.18 -2.82 -13.31
N GLY A 131 -5.87 -3.09 -13.22
CA GLY A 131 -5.18 -3.34 -11.96
C GLY A 131 -5.22 -2.13 -11.03
N PHE A 132 -4.93 -0.93 -11.55
CA PHE A 132 -4.99 0.34 -10.82
C PHE A 132 -6.39 0.61 -10.25
N VAL A 133 -7.44 0.42 -11.05
CA VAL A 133 -8.82 0.63 -10.60
C VAL A 133 -9.21 -0.39 -9.53
N LYS A 134 -8.90 -1.68 -9.73
CA LYS A 134 -9.13 -2.74 -8.71
C LYS A 134 -8.43 -2.43 -7.39
N GLY A 135 -7.18 -1.95 -7.45
CA GLY A 135 -6.43 -1.54 -6.26
C GLY A 135 -7.10 -0.39 -5.51
N ASN A 136 -7.64 0.61 -6.23
CA ASN A 136 -8.39 1.70 -5.61
C ASN A 136 -9.70 1.23 -4.97
N VAL A 137 -10.46 0.35 -5.63
CA VAL A 137 -11.68 -0.25 -5.06
C VAL A 137 -11.35 -0.97 -3.75
N LEU A 138 -10.34 -1.84 -3.76
CA LEU A 138 -9.90 -2.55 -2.56
C LEU A 138 -9.48 -1.59 -1.44
N LYS A 139 -8.70 -0.55 -1.78
CA LYS A 139 -8.27 0.49 -0.84
C LYS A 139 -9.45 1.15 -0.12
N TYR A 140 -10.52 1.48 -0.85
CA TYR A 140 -11.67 2.18 -0.26
C TYR A 140 -12.56 1.22 0.53
N ILE A 141 -12.83 0.00 0.04
CA ILE A 141 -13.58 -1.02 0.79
C ILE A 141 -12.88 -1.31 2.12
N SER A 142 -11.56 -1.52 2.11
CA SER A 142 -10.80 -1.80 3.34
C SER A 142 -10.76 -0.64 4.34
N ARG A 143 -11.04 0.59 3.89
CA ARG A 143 -10.99 1.81 4.73
C ARG A 143 -12.34 2.27 5.26
N GLU A 144 -13.45 1.74 4.75
CA GLU A 144 -14.81 2.13 5.12
C GLU A 144 -14.97 2.18 6.65
N ARG A 145 -14.70 1.06 7.34
CA ARG A 145 -14.83 0.97 8.81
C ARG A 145 -13.77 1.71 9.61
N LEU A 146 -12.73 2.23 8.95
CA LEU A 146 -11.54 2.78 9.60
C LEU A 146 -11.42 4.29 9.45
N LYS A 147 -12.06 4.89 8.43
CA LYS A 147 -11.82 6.30 8.10
C LYS A 147 -13.07 7.09 7.77
N ASN A 148 -13.69 6.81 6.62
CA ASN A 148 -14.73 7.70 6.06
C ASN A 148 -16.10 7.03 5.92
N GLY A 149 -16.27 5.80 6.43
CA GLY A 149 -17.56 5.09 6.38
C GLY A 149 -18.08 4.92 4.95
N ASP A 150 -19.37 5.17 4.78
CA ASP A 150 -20.11 5.03 3.52
C ASP A 150 -19.53 5.86 2.37
N GLU A 151 -18.84 6.97 2.63
CA GLU A 151 -18.19 7.76 1.57
C GLU A 151 -17.10 6.98 0.83
N ASP A 152 -16.40 6.08 1.52
CA ASP A 152 -15.40 5.25 0.87
C ASP A 152 -16.08 4.15 0.03
N LEU A 153 -17.27 3.65 0.42
CA LEU A 153 -18.07 2.76 -0.45
C LEU A 153 -18.53 3.47 -1.72
N GLU A 154 -18.95 4.73 -1.61
CA GLU A 154 -19.33 5.58 -2.74
C GLU A 154 -18.15 5.80 -3.70
N LYS A 155 -16.94 6.03 -3.17
CA LYS A 155 -15.71 6.11 -3.99
C LYS A 155 -15.40 4.77 -4.65
N ALA A 156 -15.51 3.65 -3.93
CA ALA A 156 -15.31 2.32 -4.50
C ALA A 156 -16.28 2.05 -5.66
N ARG A 157 -17.56 2.41 -5.50
CA ARG A 157 -18.59 2.30 -6.55
C ARG A 157 -18.23 3.14 -7.78
N TRP A 158 -17.78 4.38 -7.58
CA TRP A 158 -17.38 5.25 -8.69
C TRP A 158 -16.24 4.63 -9.51
N TYR A 159 -15.19 4.12 -8.85
CA TYR A 159 -14.08 3.44 -9.52
C TYR A 159 -14.54 2.18 -10.27
N LEU A 160 -15.42 1.38 -9.67
CA LEU A 160 -15.95 0.18 -10.30
C LEU A 160 -16.78 0.52 -11.55
N ASN A 161 -17.64 1.54 -11.48
CA ASN A 161 -18.42 2.01 -12.62
C ASN A 161 -17.51 2.49 -13.76
N LYS A 162 -16.44 3.23 -13.43
CA LYS A 162 -15.45 3.65 -14.43
C LYS A 162 -14.79 2.47 -15.12
N LEU A 163 -14.47 1.40 -14.40
CA LEU A 163 -13.91 0.20 -15.02
C LEU A 163 -14.93 -0.44 -15.99
N ILE A 164 -16.19 -0.57 -15.59
CA ILE A 164 -17.24 -1.15 -16.45
C ILE A 164 -17.40 -0.34 -17.74
N GLU A 165 -17.45 0.99 -17.64
CA GLU A 165 -17.53 1.91 -18.80
C GLU A 165 -16.40 1.68 -19.81
N VAL A 166 -15.19 1.34 -19.33
CA VAL A 166 -14.05 1.04 -20.21
C VAL A 166 -14.20 -0.31 -20.90
N LEU A 167 -14.84 -1.30 -20.26
CA LEU A 167 -14.94 -2.67 -20.76
C LEU A 167 -16.13 -2.93 -21.69
N GLU A 168 -17.16 -2.10 -21.60
CA GLU A 168 -18.36 -2.19 -22.46
C GLU A 168 -18.19 -1.49 -23.82
N LYS A 169 -17.00 -0.92 -24.10
CA LYS A 169 -16.63 -0.36 -25.40
C LYS A 169 -16.03 -1.41 -26.32
#